data_AF-A0A0B7AMH9-F1
#
_entry.id   AF-A0A0B7AMH9-F1
#
_cell.length_a   1.000
_cell.length_b   1.000
_cell.length_c   1.000
_cell.angle_alpha   90.00
_cell.angle_beta   90.00
_cell.angle_gamma   90.00
#
_symmetry.space_group_name_H-M   'P 1'
#
loop_
_entity.id
_entity.type
_entity.pdbx_description
1 polymer ?
#
loop_
_entity_poly.entity_id
_entity_poly.type
_entity_poly.pdbx_seq_one_letter_code
_entity_poly.pdbx_strand_id
1 'polypeptide(L)'
;MQIKAPPNFIPDDSRARQIHAPPVHARYRKLDLYRTVHQFYYIDNHAIQVAQTEHDNFTDLIFHLVYSQNLQSDLDKCRVIFRWMTSKNMYTIAFRDGAAPNSPEEVLLSFKSKQGTYARIFETLCRFAGVHSIVLTGYAKGLDYRPGDKFKGNDYNHSWNVVLIDNNWYLVDSHWATRYLVSEKNMPENLVYEYDDFYFLTDPEQLIYSHWAHKKEWQLLPSPVALQDFESLPLVKSYFFKCGMFFI
;
A
#
# COMPACT_ATOMS: atom_id res chain seq x y z
N MET A 1 22.87 1.39 -10.19
CA MET A 1 23.28 0.32 -11.13
C MET A 1 22.16 -0.70 -11.16
N GLN A 2 21.76 -1.18 -12.34
CA GLN A 2 20.65 -2.14 -12.46
C GLN A 2 21.08 -3.50 -11.88
N ILE A 3 20.48 -3.92 -10.78
CA ILE A 3 20.65 -5.26 -10.24
C ILE A 3 19.71 -6.19 -11.01
N LYS A 4 20.26 -7.26 -11.59
CA LYS A 4 19.51 -8.29 -12.29
C LYS A 4 19.25 -9.48 -11.39
N ALA A 5 18.13 -10.15 -11.62
CA ALA A 5 17.86 -11.43 -11.01
C ALA A 5 18.87 -12.49 -11.51
N PRO A 6 19.31 -13.43 -10.64
CA PRO A 6 20.05 -14.60 -11.07
C PRO A 6 19.28 -15.40 -12.14
N PRO A 7 19.94 -16.07 -13.09
CA PRO A 7 19.27 -16.72 -14.23
C PRO A 7 18.15 -17.73 -13.89
N ASN A 8 18.21 -18.36 -12.71
CA ASN A 8 17.23 -19.35 -12.26
C ASN A 8 16.38 -18.85 -11.09
N PHE A 9 16.38 -17.55 -10.83
CA PHE A 9 15.57 -16.96 -9.77
C PHE A 9 14.09 -17.05 -10.12
N ILE A 10 13.31 -17.60 -9.19
CA ILE A 10 11.85 -17.64 -9.24
C ILE A 10 11.36 -16.94 -7.98
N PRO A 11 10.60 -15.84 -8.09
CA PRO A 11 10.01 -15.20 -6.91
C PRO A 11 8.99 -16.12 -6.25
N ASP A 12 8.83 -16.00 -4.94
CA ASP A 12 7.72 -16.61 -4.21
C ASP A 12 6.38 -16.22 -4.86
N ASP A 13 5.37 -17.09 -4.77
CA ASP A 13 3.97 -16.74 -5.09
C ASP A 13 3.13 -17.05 -3.87
N SER A 14 2.64 -16.02 -3.17
CA SER A 14 1.88 -16.22 -1.93
C SER A 14 0.65 -17.10 -2.15
N ARG A 15 0.07 -17.17 -3.36
CA ARG A 15 -1.07 -18.06 -3.66
C ARG A 15 -0.76 -19.55 -3.53
N ALA A 16 0.52 -19.94 -3.54
CA ALA A 16 0.92 -21.32 -3.30
C ALA A 16 0.78 -21.73 -1.81
N ARG A 17 0.60 -20.78 -0.90
CA ARG A 17 0.44 -21.01 0.54
C ARG A 17 -1.04 -20.93 0.93
N GLN A 18 -1.50 -21.89 1.73
CA GLN A 18 -2.86 -21.87 2.27
C GLN A 18 -2.96 -20.88 3.43
N ILE A 19 -3.99 -20.04 3.41
CA ILE A 19 -4.26 -19.07 4.47
C ILE A 19 -5.32 -19.64 5.41
N HIS A 20 -5.04 -19.59 6.72
CA HIS A 20 -6.00 -19.93 7.78
C HIS A 20 -6.32 -18.75 8.72
N ALA A 21 -6.04 -17.52 8.28
CA ALA A 21 -6.29 -16.31 9.07
C ALA A 21 -7.65 -15.66 8.72
N PRO A 22 -8.66 -15.71 9.62
CA PRO A 22 -9.93 -15.05 9.38
C PRO A 22 -9.77 -13.52 9.38
N PRO A 23 -10.62 -12.78 8.64
CA PRO A 23 -10.63 -11.31 8.63
C PRO A 23 -11.23 -10.78 9.94
N VAL A 24 -10.40 -10.74 10.98
CA VAL A 24 -10.77 -10.25 12.31
C VAL A 24 -9.86 -9.10 12.71
N HIS A 25 -10.33 -8.29 13.66
CA HIS A 25 -9.53 -7.23 14.28
C HIS A 25 -8.18 -7.78 14.77
N ALA A 26 -7.10 -7.09 14.42
CA ALA A 26 -5.74 -7.55 14.69
C ALA A 26 -5.45 -7.52 16.20
N ARG A 27 -4.75 -8.55 16.69
CA ARG A 27 -4.34 -8.63 18.10
C ARG A 27 -3.35 -7.53 18.47
N TYR A 28 -2.52 -7.14 17.52
CA TYR A 28 -1.48 -6.12 17.68
C TYR A 28 -1.83 -4.92 16.81
N ARG A 29 -1.56 -3.73 17.34
CA ARG A 29 -1.74 -2.46 16.62
C ARG A 29 -0.47 -2.06 15.91
N LYS A 30 -0.57 -1.11 14.98
CA LYS A 30 0.58 -0.55 14.28
C LYS A 30 1.80 -0.28 15.17
N LEU A 31 1.58 0.38 16.31
CA LEU A 31 2.64 0.80 17.23
C LEU A 31 3.26 -0.35 18.03
N ASP A 32 2.64 -1.53 18.04
CA ASP A 32 3.21 -2.75 18.59
C ASP A 32 4.23 -3.36 17.63
N LEU A 33 4.05 -3.17 16.31
CA LEU A 33 4.97 -3.67 15.27
C LEU A 33 6.20 -2.77 15.13
N TYR A 34 5.99 -1.45 15.10
CA TYR A 34 7.07 -0.48 15.04
C TYR A 34 6.66 0.86 15.66
N ARG A 35 7.55 1.46 16.45
CA ARG A 35 7.27 2.72 17.17
C ARG A 35 7.65 3.97 16.39
N THR A 36 8.61 3.85 15.49
CA THR A 36 9.12 4.97 14.70
C THR A 36 9.56 4.51 13.34
N VAL A 37 9.32 5.34 12.33
CA VAL A 37 9.72 5.11 10.94
C VAL A 37 11.24 5.02 10.78
N HIS A 38 12.02 5.56 11.72
CA HIS A 38 13.48 5.45 11.71
C HIS A 38 13.98 4.00 11.74
N GLN A 39 13.18 3.06 12.27
CA GLN A 39 13.51 1.63 12.24
C GLN A 39 13.64 1.10 10.80
N PHE A 40 12.94 1.71 9.85
CA PHE A 40 12.96 1.32 8.45
C PHE A 40 13.97 2.11 7.59
N TYR A 41 14.84 2.92 8.18
CA TYR A 41 15.74 3.83 7.45
C TYR A 41 16.46 3.16 6.27
N TYR A 42 17.09 2.00 6.49
CA TYR A 42 17.81 1.28 5.42
C TYR A 42 16.87 0.68 4.37
N ILE A 43 15.72 0.16 4.79
CA ILE A 43 14.70 -0.43 3.90
C ILE A 43 14.10 0.66 3.00
N ASP A 44 13.77 1.80 3.59
CA ASP A 44 13.19 2.95 2.89
C ASP A 44 14.18 3.52 1.87
N ASN A 45 15.45 3.70 2.26
CA ASN A 45 16.49 4.18 1.35
C ASN A 45 16.70 3.23 0.18
N HIS A 46 16.71 1.93 0.43
CA HIS A 46 16.78 0.93 -0.63
C HIS A 46 15.58 1.05 -1.58
N ALA A 47 14.35 1.10 -1.05
CA ALA A 47 13.15 1.25 -1.87
C ALA A 47 13.18 2.51 -2.76
N ILE A 48 13.67 3.63 -2.21
CA ILE A 48 13.83 4.91 -2.94
C ILE A 48 14.87 4.78 -4.07
N GLN A 49 16.01 4.13 -3.81
CA GLN A 49 17.04 3.89 -4.83
C GLN A 49 16.51 2.99 -5.95
N VAL A 50 15.76 1.94 -5.61
CA VAL A 50 15.12 1.06 -6.59
C VAL A 50 14.06 1.81 -7.40
N ALA A 51 13.30 2.74 -6.80
CA ALA A 51 12.30 3.55 -7.49
C ALA A 51 12.92 4.46 -8.58
N GLN A 52 14.18 4.89 -8.39
CA GLN A 52 14.94 5.68 -9.37
C GLN A 52 15.58 4.83 -10.49
N THR A 53 15.48 3.51 -10.40
CA THR A 53 16.04 2.58 -11.39
C THR A 53 14.96 2.13 -12.36
N GLU A 54 15.33 1.95 -13.63
CA GLU A 54 14.52 1.26 -14.62
C GLU A 54 14.99 -0.18 -14.75
N HIS A 55 14.05 -1.11 -14.88
CA HIS A 55 14.30 -2.55 -14.92
C HIS A 55 13.88 -3.12 -16.27
N ASP A 56 14.52 -4.23 -16.67
CA ASP A 56 14.22 -4.84 -17.97
C ASP A 56 12.83 -5.50 -17.95
N ASN A 57 12.50 -6.17 -16.83
CA ASN A 57 11.25 -6.89 -16.60
C ASN A 57 10.88 -6.91 -15.10
N PHE A 58 9.72 -7.48 -14.77
CA PHE A 58 9.23 -7.56 -13.39
C PHE A 58 10.10 -8.43 -12.50
N THR A 59 10.68 -9.51 -13.02
CA THR A 59 11.55 -10.42 -12.25
C THR A 59 12.77 -9.68 -11.72
N ASP A 60 13.42 -8.86 -12.55
CA ASP A 60 14.51 -7.98 -12.13
C ASP A 60 14.05 -6.95 -11.09
N LEU A 61 12.88 -6.36 -11.28
CA LEU A 61 12.30 -5.41 -10.32
C LEU A 61 12.08 -6.06 -8.95
N ILE A 62 11.36 -7.18 -8.89
CA ILE A 62 11.02 -7.80 -7.61
C ILE A 62 12.26 -8.37 -6.92
N PHE A 63 13.21 -8.93 -7.68
CA PHE A 63 14.49 -9.39 -7.13
C PHE A 63 15.27 -8.23 -6.51
N HIS A 64 15.46 -7.14 -7.25
CA HIS A 64 16.17 -5.97 -6.76
C HIS A 64 15.46 -5.38 -5.53
N LEU A 65 14.14 -5.23 -5.58
CA LEU A 65 13.36 -4.60 -4.53
C LEU A 65 13.35 -5.41 -3.22
N VAL A 66 13.12 -6.73 -3.30
CA VAL A 66 12.82 -7.57 -2.13
C VAL A 66 13.93 -8.54 -1.78
N TYR A 67 14.43 -9.28 -2.78
CA TYR A 67 15.29 -10.44 -2.54
C TYR A 67 16.77 -10.07 -2.42
N SER A 68 17.22 -9.01 -3.09
CA SER A 68 18.62 -8.56 -3.07
C SER A 68 19.10 -8.13 -1.67
N GLN A 69 18.17 -7.70 -0.81
CA GLN A 69 18.44 -7.29 0.58
C GLN A 69 18.24 -8.42 1.59
N ASN A 70 17.89 -9.63 1.14
CA ASN A 70 17.62 -10.79 1.99
C ASN A 70 16.59 -10.48 3.11
N LEU A 71 15.50 -9.76 2.78
CA LEU A 71 14.45 -9.40 3.74
C LEU A 71 13.72 -10.65 4.22
N GLN A 72 13.76 -10.91 5.53
CA GLN A 72 13.17 -12.12 6.13
C GLN A 72 11.72 -11.93 6.56
N SER A 73 11.40 -10.79 7.19
CA SER A 73 10.07 -10.56 7.77
C SER A 73 9.07 -10.05 6.73
N ASP A 74 7.81 -10.47 6.85
CA ASP A 74 6.73 -9.96 6.00
C ASP A 74 6.50 -8.46 6.23
N LEU A 75 6.77 -7.96 7.45
CA LEU A 75 6.76 -6.53 7.76
C LEU A 75 7.75 -5.74 6.89
N ASP A 76 9.00 -6.18 6.81
CA ASP A 76 10.03 -5.49 6.03
C ASP A 76 9.74 -5.56 4.52
N LYS A 77 9.22 -6.70 4.05
CA LYS A 77 8.79 -6.87 2.65
C LYS A 77 7.61 -5.96 2.32
N CYS A 78 6.59 -5.90 3.17
CA CYS A 78 5.49 -4.94 3.03
C CYS A 78 6.02 -3.50 3.02
N ARG A 79 6.97 -3.20 3.90
CA ARG A 79 7.53 -1.86 4.03
C ARG A 79 8.29 -1.42 2.78
N VAL A 80 9.19 -2.27 2.26
CA VAL A 80 9.98 -1.95 1.08
C VAL A 80 9.10 -1.73 -0.15
N ILE A 81 8.04 -2.55 -0.31
CA ILE A 81 7.06 -2.42 -1.38
C ILE A 81 6.26 -1.13 -1.21
N PHE A 82 5.76 -0.86 0.00
CA PHE A 82 5.00 0.35 0.30
C PHE A 82 5.83 1.61 0.00
N ARG A 83 7.10 1.65 0.41
CA ARG A 83 7.97 2.80 0.11
C ARG A 83 8.36 2.93 -1.34
N TRP A 84 8.55 1.82 -2.06
CA TRP A 84 8.78 1.88 -3.49
C TRP A 84 7.56 2.46 -4.22
N MET A 85 6.35 1.99 -3.88
CA MET A 85 5.09 2.48 -4.44
C MET A 85 4.89 3.97 -4.23
N THR A 86 5.28 4.47 -3.06
CA THR A 86 5.12 5.88 -2.67
C THR A 86 6.30 6.77 -3.08
N SER A 87 7.29 6.21 -3.80
CA SER A 87 8.45 6.94 -4.34
C SER A 87 8.59 6.81 -5.86
N LYS A 88 7.99 5.80 -6.48
CA LYS A 88 7.99 5.60 -7.94
C LYS A 88 6.80 6.32 -8.56
N ASN A 89 7.05 7.12 -9.60
CA ASN A 89 5.97 7.70 -10.39
C ASN A 89 5.33 6.61 -11.26
N MET A 90 4.15 6.15 -10.85
CA MET A 90 3.39 5.10 -11.56
C MET A 90 2.93 5.51 -12.97
N TYR A 91 2.89 6.80 -13.32
CA TYR A 91 2.55 7.24 -14.68
C TYR A 91 3.71 7.11 -15.67
N THR A 92 4.94 7.02 -15.18
CA THR A 92 6.15 6.95 -16.00
C THR A 92 6.85 5.60 -15.91
N ILE A 93 6.29 4.64 -15.17
CA ILE A 93 6.85 3.29 -15.07
C ILE A 93 6.91 2.63 -16.45
N ALA A 94 8.02 1.95 -16.70
CA ALA A 94 8.28 1.21 -17.93
C ALA A 94 9.09 -0.05 -17.63
N PHE A 95 9.01 -1.02 -18.54
CA PHE A 95 9.87 -2.19 -18.60
C PHE A 95 10.49 -2.24 -19.99
N ARG A 96 11.81 -2.49 -20.09
CA ARG A 96 12.50 -2.49 -21.39
C ARG A 96 11.99 -3.58 -22.32
N ASP A 97 11.64 -4.73 -21.74
CA ASP A 97 11.14 -5.89 -22.48
C ASP A 97 9.63 -5.76 -22.81
N GLY A 98 8.98 -4.69 -22.34
CA GLY A 98 7.54 -4.48 -22.47
C GLY A 98 6.72 -5.31 -21.47
N ALA A 99 5.45 -5.55 -21.79
CA ALA A 99 4.55 -6.37 -20.98
C ALA A 99 3.84 -7.41 -21.86
N ALA A 100 3.87 -8.66 -21.40
CA ALA A 100 3.09 -9.73 -22.01
C ALA A 100 1.66 -9.75 -21.43
N PRO A 101 0.66 -10.27 -22.16
CA PRO A 101 -0.69 -10.41 -21.63
C PRO A 101 -0.73 -11.25 -20.35
N ASN A 102 -1.50 -10.80 -19.35
CA ASN A 102 -1.63 -11.38 -18.01
C ASN A 102 -0.34 -11.42 -17.18
N SER A 103 0.69 -10.67 -17.57
CA SER A 103 1.95 -10.59 -16.82
C SER A 103 1.86 -9.55 -15.69
N PRO A 104 2.70 -9.65 -14.65
CA PRO A 104 2.76 -8.62 -13.62
C PRO A 104 3.19 -7.26 -14.18
N GLU A 105 4.00 -7.21 -15.23
CA GLU A 105 4.32 -5.96 -15.95
C GLU A 105 3.06 -5.30 -16.49
N GLU A 106 2.13 -6.06 -17.09
CA GLU A 106 0.86 -5.51 -17.59
C GLU A 106 0.07 -4.84 -16.47
N VAL A 107 0.01 -5.45 -15.29
CA VAL A 107 -0.65 -4.87 -14.12
C VAL A 107 0.01 -3.55 -13.72
N LEU A 108 1.34 -3.49 -13.64
CA LEU A 108 2.08 -2.28 -13.27
C LEU A 108 1.92 -1.17 -14.31
N LEU A 109 1.95 -1.51 -15.60
CA LEU A 109 1.80 -0.54 -16.70
C LEU A 109 0.35 -0.05 -16.85
N SER A 110 -0.66 -0.82 -16.43
CA SER A 110 -2.08 -0.47 -16.56
C SER A 110 -2.49 0.82 -15.82
N PHE A 111 -1.70 1.27 -14.83
CA PHE A 111 -1.95 2.55 -14.16
C PHE A 111 -1.76 3.73 -15.12
N LYS A 112 -0.80 3.65 -16.04
CA LYS A 112 -0.55 4.67 -17.07
C LYS A 112 -1.75 4.87 -18.00
N SER A 113 -2.47 3.79 -18.31
CA SER A 113 -3.70 3.83 -19.12
C SER A 113 -4.97 4.13 -18.29
N LYS A 114 -4.83 4.45 -16.99
CA LYS A 114 -5.95 4.67 -16.04
C LYS A 114 -6.88 3.47 -15.88
N GLN A 115 -6.41 2.26 -16.20
CA GLN A 115 -7.16 1.02 -16.06
C GLN A 115 -6.77 0.26 -14.77
N GLY A 116 -5.56 0.48 -14.27
CA GLY A 116 -5.05 -0.09 -13.03
C GLY A 116 -5.28 0.80 -11.81
N THR A 117 -5.15 0.20 -10.63
CA THR A 117 -5.15 0.91 -9.34
C THR A 117 -3.86 0.64 -8.58
N TYR A 118 -3.46 1.58 -7.71
CA TYR A 118 -2.36 1.37 -6.76
C TYR A 118 -2.55 0.07 -5.95
N ALA A 119 -3.79 -0.22 -5.55
CA ALA A 119 -4.07 -1.40 -4.74
C ALA A 119 -3.74 -2.72 -5.46
N ARG A 120 -4.03 -2.81 -6.77
CA ARG A 120 -3.73 -3.99 -7.56
C ARG A 120 -2.23 -4.17 -7.84
N ILE A 121 -1.52 -3.06 -8.03
CA ILE A 121 -0.06 -3.07 -8.16
C ILE A 121 0.59 -3.53 -6.85
N PHE A 122 0.17 -2.95 -5.72
CA PHE A 122 0.68 -3.30 -4.40
C PHE A 122 0.43 -4.78 -4.08
N GLU A 123 -0.78 -5.29 -4.33
CA GLU A 123 -1.11 -6.71 -4.17
C GLU A 123 -0.22 -7.62 -5.04
N THR A 124 0.04 -7.21 -6.29
CA THR A 124 0.90 -7.96 -7.22
C THR A 124 2.33 -8.06 -6.70
N LEU A 125 2.89 -6.94 -6.22
CA LEU A 125 4.22 -6.92 -5.62
C LEU A 125 4.28 -7.78 -4.35
N CYS A 126 3.28 -7.66 -3.45
CA CYS A 126 3.20 -8.46 -2.23
C CYS A 126 3.15 -9.95 -2.55
N ARG A 127 2.32 -10.35 -3.52
CA ARG A 127 2.21 -11.74 -3.97
C ARG A 127 3.56 -12.31 -4.36
N PHE A 128 4.31 -11.58 -5.19
CA PHE A 128 5.62 -12.01 -5.66
C PHE A 128 6.77 -11.82 -4.64
N ALA A 129 6.47 -11.21 -3.49
CA ALA A 129 7.34 -11.19 -2.31
C ALA A 129 7.00 -12.32 -1.30
N GLY A 130 6.00 -13.15 -1.61
CA GLY A 130 5.52 -14.20 -0.72
C GLY A 130 4.59 -13.69 0.39
N VAL A 131 4.16 -12.43 0.35
CA VAL A 131 3.24 -11.84 1.32
C VAL A 131 1.80 -11.93 0.82
N HIS A 132 0.89 -12.33 1.69
CA HIS A 132 -0.54 -12.31 1.36
C HIS A 132 -1.09 -10.89 1.47
N SER A 133 -1.66 -10.40 0.38
CA SER A 133 -2.34 -9.12 0.29
C SER A 133 -3.66 -9.34 -0.42
N ILE A 134 -4.69 -8.58 -0.03
CA ILE A 134 -6.01 -8.60 -0.65
C ILE A 134 -6.41 -7.17 -0.98
N VAL A 135 -6.84 -6.95 -2.22
CA VAL A 135 -7.48 -5.68 -2.61
C VAL A 135 -8.87 -5.57 -1.97
N LEU A 136 -9.08 -4.48 -1.24
CA LEU A 136 -10.38 -4.05 -0.74
C LEU A 136 -10.97 -2.97 -1.64
N THR A 137 -12.30 -2.96 -1.74
CA THR A 137 -13.05 -1.92 -2.42
C THR A 137 -14.12 -1.35 -1.49
N GLY A 138 -14.42 -0.07 -1.68
CA GLY A 138 -15.40 0.62 -0.85
C GLY A 138 -15.42 2.12 -1.10
N TYR A 139 -15.94 2.86 -0.12
CA TYR A 139 -16.02 4.31 -0.21
C TYR A 139 -14.89 4.96 0.56
N ALA A 140 -14.32 6.00 -0.03
CA ALA A 140 -13.41 6.90 0.65
C ALA A 140 -13.92 8.35 0.56
N LYS A 141 -13.80 9.08 1.67
CA LYS A 141 -14.26 10.47 1.80
C LYS A 141 -13.27 11.43 1.12
N GLY A 142 -13.73 12.10 0.07
CA GLY A 142 -12.99 13.14 -0.64
C GLY A 142 -12.77 14.40 0.19
N LEU A 143 -11.93 15.32 -0.28
CA LEU A 143 -11.60 16.57 0.44
C LEU A 143 -12.81 17.48 0.68
N ASP A 144 -13.82 17.37 -0.16
CA ASP A 144 -15.06 18.14 -0.15
C ASP A 144 -16.18 17.49 0.67
N TYR A 145 -15.95 16.27 1.20
CA TYR A 145 -16.94 15.52 1.96
C TYR A 145 -17.35 16.22 3.26
N ARG A 146 -18.65 16.22 3.54
CA ARG A 146 -19.26 16.72 4.78
C ARG A 146 -20.05 15.60 5.49
N PRO A 147 -20.06 15.57 6.84
CA PRO A 147 -20.96 14.69 7.58
C PRO A 147 -22.40 14.81 7.08
N GLY A 148 -23.00 13.67 6.76
CA GLY A 148 -24.34 13.54 6.18
C GLY A 148 -24.36 13.34 4.66
N ASP A 149 -23.26 13.63 3.96
CA ASP A 149 -23.16 13.38 2.51
C ASP A 149 -23.33 11.89 2.21
N LYS A 150 -24.06 11.61 1.13
CA LYS A 150 -24.46 10.25 0.74
C LYS A 150 -23.62 9.73 -0.41
N PHE A 151 -23.09 8.52 -0.25
CA PHE A 151 -22.53 7.76 -1.36
C PHE A 151 -23.69 7.11 -2.14
N LYS A 152 -23.60 7.10 -3.47
CA LYS A 152 -24.66 6.59 -4.35
C LYS A 152 -24.16 5.43 -5.19
N GLY A 153 -25.07 4.49 -5.48
CA GLY A 153 -24.82 3.36 -6.37
C GLY A 153 -23.90 2.29 -5.77
N ASN A 154 -23.41 1.37 -6.61
CA ASN A 154 -22.40 0.36 -6.24
C ASN A 154 -21.02 0.71 -6.80
N ASP A 155 -20.86 1.92 -7.35
CA ASP A 155 -19.61 2.40 -7.93
C ASP A 155 -18.70 2.89 -6.80
N TYR A 156 -18.05 1.94 -6.14
CA TYR A 156 -17.04 2.22 -5.11
C TYR A 156 -15.95 3.13 -5.69
N ASN A 157 -15.70 4.25 -5.02
CA ASN A 157 -14.82 5.29 -5.52
C ASN A 157 -13.35 5.07 -5.14
N HIS A 158 -13.03 4.02 -4.38
CA HIS A 158 -11.67 3.77 -3.94
C HIS A 158 -11.36 2.28 -3.70
N SER A 159 -10.06 1.98 -3.74
CA SER A 159 -9.51 0.65 -3.44
C SER A 159 -8.18 0.77 -2.72
N TRP A 160 -7.96 -0.09 -1.74
CA TRP A 160 -6.75 -0.17 -0.90
C TRP A 160 -6.48 -1.64 -0.57
N ASN A 161 -5.57 -1.94 0.36
CA ASN A 161 -5.16 -3.31 0.67
C ASN A 161 -5.32 -3.65 2.14
N VAL A 162 -5.37 -4.95 2.39
CA VAL A 162 -4.94 -5.56 3.65
C VAL A 162 -3.78 -6.49 3.39
N VAL A 163 -2.86 -6.59 4.35
CA VAL A 163 -1.72 -7.52 4.31
C VAL A 163 -1.72 -8.42 5.54
N LEU A 164 -1.32 -9.67 5.35
CA LEU A 164 -1.16 -10.63 6.45
C LEU A 164 0.28 -10.59 6.96
N ILE A 165 0.47 -10.23 8.23
CA ILE A 165 1.77 -10.23 8.92
C ILE A 165 1.57 -10.97 10.24
N ASP A 166 2.35 -12.01 10.50
CA ASP A 166 2.29 -12.81 11.73
C ASP A 166 0.85 -13.24 12.10
N ASN A 167 0.10 -13.75 11.11
CA ASN A 167 -1.31 -14.15 11.23
C ASN A 167 -2.31 -13.04 11.61
N ASN A 168 -1.95 -11.77 11.44
CA ASN A 168 -2.82 -10.62 11.67
C ASN A 168 -2.98 -9.81 10.37
N TRP A 169 -4.20 -9.31 10.12
CA TRP A 169 -4.51 -8.48 8.95
C TRP A 169 -4.33 -7.00 9.28
N TYR A 170 -3.59 -6.28 8.43
CA TYR A 170 -3.32 -4.85 8.58
C TYR A 170 -3.69 -4.07 7.34
N LEU A 171 -4.28 -2.89 7.51
CA LEU A 171 -4.73 -2.04 6.41
C LEU A 171 -3.56 -1.24 5.83
N VAL A 172 -3.48 -1.19 4.49
CA VAL A 172 -2.47 -0.41 3.77
C VAL A 172 -3.14 0.35 2.63
N ASP A 173 -2.88 1.66 2.52
CA ASP A 173 -3.23 2.44 1.34
C ASP A 173 -2.01 3.18 0.79
N SER A 174 -1.34 2.56 -0.18
CA SER A 174 -0.20 3.18 -0.87
C SER A 174 -0.58 4.37 -1.75
N HIS A 175 -1.85 4.48 -2.18
CA HIS A 175 -2.28 5.61 -3.01
C HIS A 175 -2.38 6.88 -2.17
N TRP A 176 -3.14 6.83 -1.08
CA TRP A 176 -3.31 7.98 -0.18
C TRP A 176 -2.05 8.29 0.63
N ALA A 177 -1.14 7.33 0.79
CA ALA A 177 0.20 7.57 1.33
C ALA A 177 1.09 8.41 0.40
N THR A 178 0.88 8.34 -0.91
CA THR A 178 1.75 9.00 -1.88
C THR A 178 1.50 10.51 -1.86
N ARG A 179 2.50 11.28 -1.45
CA ARG A 179 2.48 12.75 -1.53
C ARG A 179 3.49 13.19 -2.59
N TYR A 180 3.01 13.91 -3.60
CA TYR A 180 3.90 14.55 -4.58
C TYR A 180 4.29 15.92 -4.03
N LEU A 181 5.52 16.05 -3.53
CA LEU A 181 6.12 17.36 -3.33
C LEU A 181 6.78 17.79 -4.64
N VAL A 182 6.24 18.82 -5.28
CA VAL A 182 7.00 19.58 -6.29
C VAL A 182 7.91 20.50 -5.50
N SER A 183 9.21 20.20 -5.45
CA SER A 183 10.19 21.12 -4.85
C SER A 183 10.18 22.42 -5.66
N GLU A 184 9.97 23.55 -5.00
CA GLU A 184 10.10 24.90 -5.59
C GLU A 184 11.57 25.26 -5.92
N LYS A 185 12.55 24.42 -5.56
CA LYS A 185 13.98 24.69 -5.78
C LYS A 185 14.60 23.58 -6.61
N ASN A 186 14.98 23.95 -7.84
CA ASN A 186 15.74 23.17 -8.82
C ASN A 186 17.15 22.79 -8.29
N MET A 187 17.23 21.91 -7.29
CA MET A 187 18.47 21.26 -6.89
C MET A 187 18.26 19.74 -6.96
N PRO A 188 19.07 18.99 -7.73
CA PRO A 188 18.91 17.54 -7.93
C PRO A 188 19.01 16.68 -6.66
N GLU A 189 19.47 17.25 -5.54
CA GLU A 189 19.77 16.51 -4.30
C GLU A 189 18.64 16.56 -3.25
N ASN A 190 17.54 17.28 -3.49
CA ASN A 190 16.46 17.48 -2.50
C ASN A 190 15.06 17.07 -2.99
N LEU A 191 14.93 15.93 -3.69
CA LEU A 191 13.62 15.27 -3.82
C LEU A 191 13.31 14.52 -2.51
N VAL A 192 12.76 15.22 -1.51
CA VAL A 192 12.15 14.54 -0.37
C VAL A 192 10.82 13.98 -0.87
N TYR A 193 10.78 12.69 -1.19
CA TYR A 193 9.52 11.97 -1.35
C TYR A 193 8.85 11.88 0.01
N GLU A 194 8.12 12.93 0.40
CA GLU A 194 7.23 12.83 1.55
C GLU A 194 6.18 11.77 1.27
N TYR A 195 5.89 10.99 2.31
CA TYR A 195 4.82 10.02 2.27
C TYR A 195 4.11 10.07 3.61
N ASP A 196 2.85 9.68 3.60
CA ASP A 196 2.06 9.66 4.82
C ASP A 196 2.07 8.26 5.43
N ASP A 197 2.99 8.04 6.36
CA ASP A 197 3.12 6.77 7.08
C ASP A 197 1.83 6.32 7.75
N PHE A 198 0.91 7.25 8.05
CA PHE A 198 -0.40 6.94 8.62
C PHE A 198 -1.08 5.79 7.87
N TYR A 199 -1.01 5.76 6.53
CA TYR A 199 -1.65 4.75 5.68
C TYR A 199 -0.87 3.44 5.53
N PHE A 200 0.25 3.26 6.24
CA PHE A 200 0.93 1.97 6.37
C PHE A 200 0.53 1.28 7.66
N LEU A 201 -0.13 0.14 7.56
CA LEU A 201 -0.62 -0.66 8.70
C LEU A 201 -1.53 0.15 9.64
N THR A 202 -2.40 1.00 9.08
CA THR A 202 -3.29 1.86 9.86
C THR A 202 -4.24 1.03 10.73
N ASP A 203 -4.39 1.40 11.99
CA ASP A 203 -5.39 0.80 12.87
C ASP A 203 -6.81 1.06 12.29
N PRO A 204 -7.69 0.04 12.24
CA PRO A 204 -9.01 0.16 11.62
C PRO A 204 -9.89 1.23 12.28
N GLU A 205 -9.74 1.45 13.60
CA GLU A 205 -10.44 2.50 14.35
C GLU A 205 -10.07 3.91 13.90
N GLN A 206 -8.89 4.08 13.29
CA GLN A 206 -8.46 5.35 12.73
C GLN A 206 -8.86 5.46 11.26
N LEU A 207 -8.69 4.38 10.48
CA LEU A 207 -8.95 4.41 9.04
C LEU A 207 -10.45 4.58 8.71
N ILE A 208 -11.36 4.06 9.55
CA ILE A 208 -12.82 4.12 9.32
C ILE A 208 -13.38 5.53 9.18
N TYR A 209 -12.69 6.56 9.66
CA TYR A 209 -13.10 7.96 9.47
C TYR A 209 -12.89 8.48 8.04
N SER A 210 -12.22 7.71 7.20
CA SER A 210 -11.94 8.06 5.81
C SER A 210 -12.26 6.95 4.81
N HIS A 211 -12.16 5.68 5.22
CA HIS A 211 -12.36 4.50 4.36
C HIS A 211 -13.42 3.57 4.93
N TRP A 212 -14.38 3.18 4.10
CA TRP A 212 -15.41 2.21 4.45
C TRP A 212 -15.38 1.03 3.49
N ALA A 213 -15.00 -0.16 3.98
CA ALA A 213 -14.96 -1.38 3.17
C ALA A 213 -16.38 -1.90 2.88
N HIS A 214 -16.65 -2.25 1.62
CA HIS A 214 -17.93 -2.84 1.21
C HIS A 214 -18.25 -4.14 1.96
N LYS A 215 -17.25 -5.01 2.07
CA LYS A 215 -17.34 -6.25 2.83
C LYS A 215 -17.07 -5.97 4.30
N LYS A 216 -18.10 -6.11 5.13
CA LYS A 216 -18.07 -5.74 6.55
C LYS A 216 -16.93 -6.40 7.35
N GLU A 217 -16.57 -7.63 7.01
CA GLU A 217 -15.50 -8.38 7.67
C GLU A 217 -14.12 -7.73 7.44
N TRP A 218 -13.94 -7.04 6.32
CA TRP A 218 -12.69 -6.36 5.97
C TRP A 218 -12.59 -4.93 6.50
N GLN A 219 -13.58 -4.47 7.27
CA GLN A 219 -13.40 -3.28 8.10
C GLN A 219 -12.47 -3.56 9.28
N LEU A 220 -12.28 -4.83 9.64
CA LEU A 220 -11.40 -5.29 10.73
C LEU A 220 -11.72 -4.63 12.08
N LEU A 221 -12.95 -4.14 12.27
CA LEU A 221 -13.45 -3.57 13.52
C LEU A 221 -14.16 -4.64 14.35
N PRO A 222 -14.13 -4.55 15.70
CA PRO A 222 -14.91 -5.45 16.56
C PRO A 222 -16.41 -5.38 16.27
N SER A 223 -16.90 -4.18 15.95
CA SER A 223 -18.24 -3.93 15.43
C SER A 223 -18.14 -3.18 14.10
N PRO A 224 -18.41 -3.82 12.96
CA PRO A 224 -18.44 -3.15 11.67
C PRO A 224 -19.43 -1.98 11.65
N VAL A 225 -19.03 -0.89 11.02
CA VAL A 225 -19.81 0.34 10.86
C VAL A 225 -20.69 0.22 9.62
N ALA A 226 -21.99 0.48 9.76
CA ALA A 226 -22.89 0.51 8.61
C ALA A 226 -22.61 1.75 7.74
N LEU A 227 -22.96 1.68 6.45
CA LEU A 227 -22.70 2.79 5.53
C LEU A 227 -23.32 4.11 6.02
N GLN A 228 -24.55 4.06 6.54
CA GLN A 228 -25.26 5.25 7.04
C GLN A 228 -24.54 5.91 8.24
N ASP A 229 -23.94 5.11 9.10
CA ASP A 229 -23.15 5.58 10.24
C ASP A 229 -21.83 6.18 9.74
N PHE A 230 -21.14 5.51 8.83
CA PHE A 230 -19.94 6.04 8.18
C PHE A 230 -20.21 7.39 7.50
N GLU A 231 -21.35 7.52 6.80
CA GLU A 231 -21.81 8.75 6.17
C GLU A 231 -22.12 9.87 7.16
N SER A 232 -22.27 9.56 8.44
CA SER A 232 -22.51 10.55 9.49
C SER A 232 -21.22 10.94 10.23
N LEU A 233 -20.14 10.15 10.10
CA LEU A 233 -18.83 10.47 10.66
C LEU A 233 -18.17 11.65 9.92
N PRO A 234 -17.39 12.49 10.61
CA PRO A 234 -16.52 13.47 9.96
C PRO A 234 -15.44 12.77 9.12
N LEU A 235 -14.98 13.46 8.08
CA LEU A 235 -13.72 13.11 7.44
C LEU A 235 -12.58 13.46 8.39
N VAL A 236 -11.82 12.44 8.80
CA VAL A 236 -10.61 12.61 9.59
C VAL A 236 -9.44 11.94 8.89
N LYS A 237 -8.33 12.67 8.80
CA LYS A 237 -7.09 12.24 8.14
C LYS A 237 -5.93 12.19 9.13
N SER A 238 -4.80 11.71 8.64
CA SER A 238 -3.57 11.46 9.40
C SER A 238 -3.18 12.53 10.43
N TYR A 239 -3.30 13.82 10.11
CA TYR A 239 -2.84 14.90 11.00
C TYR A 239 -3.56 14.91 12.36
N PHE A 240 -4.86 14.62 12.39
CA PHE A 240 -5.63 14.56 13.63
C PHE A 240 -5.06 13.52 14.59
N PHE A 241 -4.83 12.30 14.11
CA PHE A 241 -4.29 11.20 14.92
C PHE A 241 -2.82 11.41 15.28
N LYS A 242 -2.02 12.00 14.36
CA LYS A 242 -0.61 12.35 14.64
C LYS A 242 -0.45 13.39 15.75
N CYS A 243 -1.44 14.26 15.93
CA CYS A 243 -1.49 15.20 17.06
C CYS A 243 -1.97 14.55 18.38
N GLY A 244 -2.19 13.23 18.41
CA GLY A 244 -2.69 12.53 19.59
C GLY A 244 -4.17 12.78 19.88
N MET A 245 -4.94 13.27 18.90
CA MET A 245 -6.38 13.45 19.04
C MET A 245 -7.12 12.15 18.74
N PHE A 246 -8.15 11.88 19.53
CA PHE A 246 -9.06 10.74 19.39
C PHE A 246 -10.49 11.20 19.68
N PHE A 247 -11.47 10.53 19.07
CA PHE A 247 -12.86 10.70 19.48
C PHE A 247 -13.11 9.90 20.76
N ILE A 248 -13.88 10.50 21.68
CA ILE A 248 -14.30 9.92 22.96
C ILE A 248 -15.61 9.17 22.78
#